data_AF-A0A8T0D699-F1
#
_entry.id   AF-A0A8T0D699-F1
#
_cell.length_a   1.000
_cell.length_b   1.000
_cell.length_c   1.000
_cell.angle_alpha   90.00
_cell.angle_beta   90.00
_cell.angle_gamma   90.00
#
_symmetry.space_group_name_H-M   'P 1'
#
loop_
_entity.id
_entity.type
_entity.pdbx_description
1 polymer ?
#
loop_
_entity_poly.entity_id
_entity_poly.type
_entity_poly.pdbx_seq_one_letter_code
_entity_poly.pdbx_strand_id
1 'polypeptide(L)'
;VIAVDLDEGVNSRIKYRFSPLTKPEFVRLFNLDSVTGWIHVQWEINYEQYKMIHLTIEAVDGGQLPRASTCVVEIHVLDENDHAPEIRFEPAYLTNYALVPENEQPGRLVAVFTATDRDSGDNGRVACQLTEPKQWRFENADEKQIEYLITDPMHTFFKLQYMQVPFSLMYKLTTASVFDREMASRITVWITCSDYGLPPRNSSASVAVRITDVNDARPQFARSTFYHSVREDTPIGTMVFVINATDMDEGGY
;
A
#
# COMPACT_ATOMS: atom_id res chain seq x y z
N VAL A 1 10.63 -14.28 -39.48
CA VAL A 1 9.92 -14.30 -40.78
C VAL A 1 10.96 -14.55 -41.85
N ILE A 2 10.79 -15.54 -42.72
CA ILE A 2 11.65 -15.73 -43.90
C ILE A 2 10.72 -15.58 -45.10
N ALA A 3 10.93 -14.56 -45.94
CA ALA A 3 10.31 -14.51 -47.25
C ALA A 3 11.17 -15.32 -48.21
N VAL A 4 10.54 -16.18 -49.01
CA VAL A 4 11.22 -17.03 -50.00
C VAL A 4 10.84 -16.53 -51.39
N ASP A 5 11.83 -16.08 -52.14
CA ASP A 5 11.72 -15.77 -53.56
C ASP A 5 12.18 -16.98 -54.39
N LEU A 6 11.46 -17.30 -55.47
CA LEU A 6 11.68 -18.48 -56.31
C LEU A 6 12.50 -18.18 -57.58
N ASP A 7 12.93 -16.93 -57.79
CA ASP A 7 13.67 -16.52 -58.99
C ASP A 7 15.21 -16.63 -58.82
N GLU A 8 15.94 -17.05 -59.87
CA GLU A 8 17.42 -17.07 -59.89
C GLU A 8 18.03 -15.71 -60.26
N GLY A 9 19.16 -15.35 -59.64
CA GLY A 9 19.94 -14.15 -59.96
C GLY A 9 19.60 -12.91 -59.11
N VAL A 10 19.92 -11.70 -59.60
CA VAL A 10 19.79 -10.41 -58.86
C VAL A 10 18.35 -10.14 -58.38
N ASN A 11 17.36 -10.80 -58.99
CA ASN A 11 15.95 -10.74 -58.61
C ASN A 11 15.67 -11.37 -57.23
N SER A 12 16.48 -12.32 -56.77
CA SER A 12 16.34 -13.02 -55.45
C SER A 12 16.69 -12.17 -54.21
N ARG A 13 17.17 -10.93 -54.38
CA ARG A 13 17.59 -10.08 -53.25
C ARG A 13 16.40 -9.32 -52.69
N ILE A 14 15.62 -10.01 -51.85
CA ILE A 14 14.55 -9.39 -51.06
C ILE A 14 15.14 -8.40 -50.06
N LYS A 15 14.58 -7.19 -50.01
CA LYS A 15 14.82 -6.22 -48.94
C LYS A 15 13.58 -6.04 -48.08
N TYR A 16 13.80 -5.98 -46.78
CA TYR A 16 12.75 -5.76 -45.80
C TYR A 16 12.76 -4.30 -45.32
N ARG A 17 11.56 -3.74 -45.09
CA ARG A 17 11.38 -2.45 -44.43
C ARG A 17 10.07 -2.43 -43.66
N PHE A 18 9.96 -1.52 -42.69
CA PHE A 18 8.66 -1.20 -42.12
C PHE A 18 7.78 -0.53 -43.18
N SER A 19 6.57 -1.05 -43.36
CA SER A 19 5.56 -0.44 -44.21
C SER A 19 5.12 0.91 -43.61
N PRO A 20 4.75 1.92 -44.43
CA PRO A 20 4.13 3.16 -43.96
C PRO A 20 2.84 2.95 -43.16
N LEU A 21 2.24 1.75 -43.23
CA LEU A 21 1.08 1.35 -42.43
C LEU A 21 1.42 1.05 -40.96
N THR A 22 2.70 0.84 -40.64
CA THR A 22 3.15 0.65 -39.25
C THR A 22 3.13 1.97 -38.51
N LYS A 23 2.57 1.99 -37.30
CA LYS A 23 2.50 3.21 -36.49
C LYS A 23 3.91 3.74 -36.15
N PRO A 24 4.17 5.05 -36.28
CA PRO A 24 5.50 5.62 -36.05
C PRO A 24 6.08 5.35 -34.66
N GLU A 25 5.24 5.29 -33.63
CA GLU A 25 5.66 4.93 -32.27
C GLU A 25 6.26 3.53 -32.20
N PHE A 26 5.72 2.56 -32.94
CA PHE A 26 6.23 1.19 -32.96
C PHE A 26 7.51 1.07 -33.79
N VAL A 27 7.64 1.85 -34.88
CA VAL A 27 8.89 1.89 -35.66
C VAL A 27 10.08 2.38 -34.81
N ARG A 28 9.85 3.19 -33.78
CA ARG A 28 10.91 3.64 -32.86
C ARG A 28 11.37 2.57 -31.88
N LEU A 29 10.51 1.59 -31.58
CA LEU A 29 10.78 0.53 -30.61
C LEU A 29 11.63 -0.61 -31.19
N PHE A 30 11.64 -0.75 -32.52
CA PHE A 30 12.29 -1.86 -33.20
C PHE A 30 13.15 -1.38 -34.36
N ASN A 31 14.25 -2.10 -34.58
CA ASN A 31 15.02 -2.00 -35.80
C ASN A 31 14.84 -3.30 -36.61
N LEU A 32 14.79 -3.14 -37.92
CA LEU A 32 14.62 -4.22 -38.88
C LEU A 32 15.82 -4.25 -39.80
N ASP A 33 16.58 -5.34 -39.72
CA ASP A 33 17.69 -5.57 -40.65
C ASP A 33 17.13 -5.82 -42.06
N SER A 34 17.46 -4.91 -42.98
CA SER A 34 16.89 -4.91 -44.32
C SER A 34 17.27 -6.11 -45.20
N VAL A 35 18.29 -6.90 -44.81
CA VAL A 35 18.81 -8.02 -45.60
C VAL A 35 18.36 -9.36 -45.01
N THR A 36 18.50 -9.52 -43.70
CA THR A 36 18.16 -10.76 -42.98
C THR A 36 16.70 -10.82 -42.56
N GLY A 37 16.01 -9.68 -42.49
CA GLY A 37 14.66 -9.58 -41.96
C GLY A 37 14.57 -9.72 -40.44
N TRP A 38 15.70 -9.62 -39.73
CA TRP A 38 15.74 -9.72 -38.27
C TRP A 38 15.19 -8.44 -37.63
N ILE A 39 14.16 -8.61 -36.80
CA ILE A 39 13.58 -7.54 -35.99
C ILE A 39 14.23 -7.64 -34.61
N HIS A 40 14.86 -6.56 -34.16
CA HIS A 40 15.40 -6.45 -32.80
C HIS A 40 14.79 -5.26 -32.08
N VAL A 41 14.60 -5.42 -30.77
CA VAL A 41 14.20 -4.32 -29.90
C VAL A 41 15.33 -3.28 -29.90
N GLN A 42 14.97 -2.04 -30.20
CA GLN A 42 15.88 -0.89 -30.22
C GLN A 42 15.66 0.03 -29.01
N TRP A 43 14.45 0.02 -28.45
CA TRP A 43 14.10 0.86 -27.30
C TRP A 43 13.26 0.10 -26.27
N GLU A 44 13.16 0.66 -25.08
CA GLU A 44 12.36 0.09 -23.99
C GLU A 44 10.90 -0.08 -24.41
N ILE A 45 10.33 -1.25 -24.07
CA ILE A 45 8.94 -1.59 -24.29
C ILE A 45 8.28 -1.67 -22.92
N ASN A 46 7.28 -0.83 -22.67
CA ASN A 46 6.52 -0.82 -21.43
C ASN A 46 5.14 -1.48 -21.67
N TYR A 47 4.81 -2.47 -20.84
CA TYR A 47 3.58 -3.25 -20.97
C TYR A 47 2.32 -2.44 -20.60
N GLU A 48 2.40 -1.57 -19.59
CA GLU A 48 1.30 -0.69 -19.16
C GLU A 48 0.88 0.26 -20.30
N GLN A 49 1.80 0.57 -21.21
CA GLN A 49 1.55 1.39 -22.39
C GLN A 49 1.07 0.58 -23.60
N TYR A 50 1.70 -0.57 -23.88
CA TYR A 50 1.43 -1.38 -25.06
C TYR A 50 1.40 -2.88 -24.75
N LYS A 51 0.20 -3.47 -24.68
CA LYS A 51 0.05 -4.94 -24.49
C LYS A 51 0.28 -5.74 -25.77
N MET A 52 0.11 -5.10 -26.91
CA MET A 52 0.17 -5.73 -28.23
C MET A 52 0.67 -4.73 -29.26
N ILE A 53 1.64 -5.14 -30.06
CA ILE A 53 2.30 -4.31 -31.07
C ILE A 53 2.16 -4.99 -32.43
N HIS A 54 1.64 -4.26 -33.41
CA HIS A 54 1.48 -4.73 -34.78
C HIS A 54 2.48 -4.03 -35.69
N LEU A 55 3.44 -4.78 -36.22
CA LEU A 55 4.40 -4.29 -37.21
C LEU A 55 3.99 -4.79 -38.59
N THR A 56 3.70 -3.88 -39.52
CA THR A 56 3.45 -4.25 -40.91
C THR A 56 4.78 -4.19 -41.66
N ILE A 57 5.29 -5.35 -42.08
CA ILE A 57 6.56 -5.46 -42.80
C ILE A 57 6.28 -5.56 -44.29
N GLU A 58 7.08 -4.86 -45.08
CA GLU A 58 7.07 -4.93 -46.53
C GLU A 58 8.35 -5.60 -47.02
N ALA A 59 8.22 -6.65 -47.82
CA ALA A 59 9.31 -7.33 -48.50
C ALA A 59 9.27 -6.96 -49.98
N VAL A 60 10.37 -6.40 -50.50
CA VAL A 60 10.47 -5.87 -51.86
C VAL A 60 11.59 -6.59 -52.61
N ASP A 61 11.28 -7.11 -53.79
CA ASP A 61 12.27 -7.77 -54.64
C ASP A 61 13.26 -6.79 -55.31
N GLY A 62 14.33 -7.33 -55.88
CA GLY A 62 15.38 -6.55 -56.55
C GLY A 62 15.14 -6.28 -58.05
N GLY A 63 13.94 -6.57 -58.57
CA GLY A 63 13.64 -6.51 -59.99
C GLY A 63 13.60 -5.09 -60.57
N GLN A 64 13.66 -4.96 -61.90
CA GLN A 64 13.52 -3.66 -62.60
C GLN A 64 12.13 -3.02 -62.40
N LEU A 65 11.11 -3.83 -62.13
CA LEU A 65 9.77 -3.41 -61.70
C LEU A 65 9.50 -4.08 -60.34
N PRO A 66 9.97 -3.48 -59.23
CA PRO A 66 10.00 -4.16 -57.95
C PRO A 66 8.59 -4.46 -57.45
N ARG A 67 8.30 -5.72 -57.11
CA ARG A 67 7.04 -6.11 -56.47
C ARG A 67 7.24 -6.18 -54.96
N ALA A 68 6.19 -5.82 -54.25
CA ALA A 68 6.16 -5.83 -52.80
C ALA A 68 5.07 -6.76 -52.28
N SER A 69 5.38 -7.46 -51.19
CA SER A 69 4.39 -8.17 -50.38
C SER A 69 4.41 -7.61 -48.97
N THR A 70 3.27 -7.67 -48.28
CA THR A 70 3.15 -7.22 -46.89
C THR A 70 2.75 -8.36 -45.98
N CYS A 71 3.27 -8.34 -44.76
CA CYS A 71 2.82 -9.21 -43.67
C CYS A 71 2.67 -8.42 -42.37
N VAL A 72 1.85 -8.93 -41.46
CA VAL A 72 1.67 -8.35 -40.12
C VAL A 72 2.37 -9.26 -39.12
N VAL A 73 3.26 -8.68 -38.32
CA VAL A 73 3.88 -9.31 -37.16
C VAL A 73 3.14 -8.80 -35.92
N GLU A 74 2.42 -9.70 -35.27
CA GLU A 74 1.74 -9.45 -33.99
C GLU A 74 2.67 -9.86 -32.85
N ILE A 75 3.06 -8.89 -32.03
CA ILE A 75 3.94 -9.08 -30.88
C ILE A 75 3.09 -8.86 -29.62
N HIS A 76 2.92 -9.91 -28.82
CA HIS A 76 2.33 -9.79 -27.49
C HIS A 76 3.43 -9.42 -26.50
N VAL A 77 3.22 -8.32 -25.77
CA VAL A 77 4.14 -7.91 -24.72
C VAL A 77 3.75 -8.67 -23.45
N LEU A 78 4.75 -9.28 -22.81
CA LEU A 78 4.57 -9.94 -21.52
C LEU A 78 4.78 -8.92 -20.40
N ASP A 79 3.94 -9.02 -19.40
CA ASP A 79 3.98 -8.20 -18.20
C ASP A 79 5.11 -8.64 -17.26
N GLU A 80 5.80 -7.68 -16.66
CA GLU A 80 6.81 -7.90 -15.62
C GLU A 80 6.33 -7.22 -14.34
N ASN A 81 6.74 -7.73 -13.16
CA ASN A 81 6.33 -7.14 -11.87
C ASN A 81 7.13 -5.85 -11.56
N ASP A 82 6.88 -4.79 -12.32
CA ASP A 82 7.67 -3.56 -12.30
C ASP A 82 6.99 -2.38 -11.56
N HIS A 83 5.72 -2.53 -11.17
CA HIS A 83 5.03 -1.64 -10.24
C HIS A 83 4.92 -2.28 -8.85
N ALA A 84 4.42 -1.51 -7.89
CA ALA A 84 4.17 -2.00 -6.54
C ALA A 84 2.80 -1.50 -6.09
N PRO A 85 2.15 -2.17 -5.11
CA PRO A 85 0.79 -1.81 -4.75
C PRO A 85 0.67 -0.38 -4.25
N GLU A 86 -0.32 0.37 -4.69
CA GLU A 86 -0.62 1.74 -4.24
C GLU A 86 -1.80 1.72 -3.26
N ILE A 87 -1.60 2.24 -2.04
CA ILE A 87 -2.63 2.33 -0.99
C ILE A 87 -3.27 3.72 -1.01
N ARG A 88 -4.61 3.78 -1.09
CA ARG A 88 -5.37 5.05 -1.10
C ARG A 88 -6.49 5.03 -0.07
N PHE A 89 -6.43 5.94 0.90
CA PHE A 89 -7.46 6.10 1.94
C PHE A 89 -8.66 6.90 1.42
N GLU A 90 -9.87 6.49 1.85
CA GLU A 90 -11.14 7.11 1.48
C GLU A 90 -11.97 7.47 2.73
N PRO A 91 -12.45 8.72 2.85
CA PRO A 91 -12.12 9.88 2.03
C PRO A 91 -10.68 10.37 2.26
N ALA A 92 -10.03 10.86 1.19
CA ALA A 92 -8.63 11.29 1.21
C ALA A 92 -8.30 12.42 2.22
N TYR A 93 -9.30 13.15 2.75
CA TYR A 93 -9.10 14.19 3.75
C TYR A 93 -9.11 13.68 5.20
N LEU A 94 -9.51 12.43 5.46
CA LEU A 94 -9.37 11.80 6.79
C LEU A 94 -7.97 11.19 6.98
N THR A 95 -6.98 11.77 6.32
CA THR A 95 -5.65 11.21 6.22
C THR A 95 -4.93 11.25 7.57
N ASN A 96 -4.52 10.07 8.01
CA ASN A 96 -3.54 9.77 9.05
C ASN A 96 -4.03 9.66 10.49
N TYR A 97 -5.27 10.02 10.84
CA TYR A 97 -5.77 9.69 12.17
C TYR A 97 -7.27 9.44 12.30
N ALA A 98 -7.63 8.55 13.23
CA ALA A 98 -9.00 8.24 13.64
C ALA A 98 -9.18 8.56 15.12
N LEU A 99 -10.38 9.01 15.50
CA LEU A 99 -10.77 9.21 16.89
C LEU A 99 -11.70 8.08 17.32
N VAL A 100 -11.36 7.42 18.42
CA VAL A 100 -12.11 6.29 18.96
C VAL A 100 -12.31 6.51 20.47
N PRO A 101 -13.54 6.59 20.97
CA PRO A 101 -13.80 6.60 22.41
C PRO A 101 -13.31 5.32 23.07
N GLU A 102 -12.77 5.41 24.29
CA GLU A 102 -12.22 4.23 24.96
C GLU A 102 -13.25 3.12 25.20
N ASN A 103 -14.44 3.50 25.65
CA ASN A 103 -15.56 2.58 25.89
C ASN A 103 -16.33 2.16 24.62
N GLU A 104 -15.84 2.50 23.44
CA GLU A 104 -16.50 2.17 22.18
C GLU A 104 -16.52 0.65 21.97
N GLN A 105 -17.67 0.12 21.53
CA GLN A 105 -17.81 -1.32 21.28
C GLN A 105 -17.00 -1.74 20.05
N PRO A 106 -16.57 -3.02 19.98
CA PRO A 106 -15.93 -3.57 18.78
C PRO A 106 -16.75 -3.34 17.51
N GLY A 107 -16.07 -3.01 16.41
CA GLY A 107 -16.67 -2.79 15.09
C GLY A 107 -16.70 -1.33 14.65
N ARG A 108 -16.18 -0.40 15.46
CA ARG A 108 -16.05 1.02 15.10
C ARG A 108 -15.17 1.16 13.85
N LEU A 109 -15.63 1.95 12.88
CA LEU A 109 -14.85 2.24 11.69
C LEU A 109 -13.66 3.14 12.04
N VAL A 110 -12.46 2.68 11.66
CA VAL A 110 -11.21 3.43 11.82
C VAL A 110 -10.79 4.05 10.50
N ALA A 111 -10.73 3.24 9.43
CA ALA A 111 -10.34 3.70 8.10
C ALA A 111 -10.95 2.82 7.00
N VAL A 112 -11.13 3.41 5.83
CA VAL A 112 -11.40 2.69 4.58
C VAL A 112 -10.29 3.03 3.59
N PHE A 113 -9.81 2.04 2.87
CA PHE A 113 -8.81 2.25 1.82
C PHE A 113 -8.98 1.25 0.68
N THR A 114 -8.44 1.58 -0.47
CA THR A 114 -8.26 0.65 -1.59
C THR A 114 -6.77 0.41 -1.79
N ALA A 115 -6.46 -0.74 -2.39
CA ALA A 115 -5.11 -1.05 -2.83
C ALA A 115 -5.16 -1.53 -4.28
N THR A 116 -4.32 -0.93 -5.13
CA THR A 116 -4.30 -1.22 -6.57
C THR A 116 -2.87 -1.33 -7.05
N ASP A 117 -2.60 -2.31 -7.89
CA ASP A 117 -1.35 -2.41 -8.63
C ASP A 117 -1.62 -2.17 -10.13
N ARG A 118 -0.65 -1.59 -10.83
CA ARG A 118 -0.77 -1.23 -12.25
C ARG A 118 -0.43 -2.39 -13.17
N ASP A 119 0.26 -3.40 -12.65
CA ASP A 119 0.65 -4.59 -13.41
C ASP A 119 -0.59 -5.47 -13.70
N SER A 120 -0.42 -6.54 -14.48
CA SER A 120 -1.50 -7.44 -14.86
C SER A 120 -1.41 -8.81 -14.19
N GLY A 121 -2.51 -9.56 -14.21
CA GLY A 121 -2.55 -10.91 -13.67
C GLY A 121 -2.19 -10.95 -12.18
N ASP A 122 -1.23 -11.78 -11.83
CA ASP A 122 -0.79 -11.95 -10.43
C ASP A 122 0.18 -10.83 -9.99
N ASN A 123 0.95 -10.22 -10.92
CA ASN A 123 1.72 -9.00 -10.65
C ASN A 123 0.79 -7.85 -10.24
N GLY A 124 -0.38 -7.76 -10.90
CA GLY A 124 -1.41 -6.76 -10.59
C GLY A 124 -2.30 -7.09 -9.38
N ARG A 125 -2.25 -8.33 -8.87
CA ARG A 125 -3.15 -8.79 -7.81
C ARG A 125 -2.60 -8.37 -6.47
N VAL A 126 -3.41 -7.75 -5.62
CA VAL A 126 -2.95 -7.22 -4.33
C VAL A 126 -3.68 -7.87 -3.16
N ALA A 127 -2.93 -8.22 -2.10
CA ALA A 127 -3.46 -8.57 -0.79
C ALA A 127 -2.85 -7.69 0.30
N CYS A 128 -3.68 -7.19 1.21
CA CYS A 128 -3.25 -6.37 2.34
C CYS A 128 -3.52 -7.05 3.68
N GLN A 129 -2.63 -6.82 4.63
CA GLN A 129 -2.71 -7.35 5.98
C GLN A 129 -2.27 -6.31 7.01
N LEU A 130 -2.71 -6.50 8.25
CA LEU A 130 -2.11 -5.80 9.39
C LEU A 130 -0.71 -6.36 9.60
N THR A 131 0.24 -5.49 9.88
CA THR A 131 1.63 -5.89 10.14
C THR A 131 2.13 -5.16 11.36
N GLU A 132 3.02 -5.77 12.13
CA GLU A 132 3.74 -5.05 13.18
C GLU A 132 4.78 -4.08 12.58
N PRO A 133 5.17 -3.01 13.30
CA PRO A 133 6.28 -2.18 12.86
C PRO A 133 7.56 -3.04 12.76
N LYS A 134 8.23 -2.99 11.61
CA LYS A 134 9.50 -3.73 11.35
C LYS A 134 10.67 -3.28 12.24
N GLN A 135 10.50 -2.32 13.16
CA GLN A 135 11.56 -1.78 14.02
C GLN A 135 11.19 -1.89 15.50
N TRP A 136 11.41 -3.06 16.09
CA TRP A 136 11.71 -3.19 17.52
C TRP A 136 13.15 -3.71 17.67
N ARG A 137 14.15 -2.86 17.38
CA ARG A 137 15.53 -3.09 17.83
C ARG A 137 15.82 -2.10 18.94
N PHE A 138 15.67 -2.55 20.19
CA PHE A 138 16.17 -1.83 21.35
C PHE A 138 17.64 -2.18 21.56
N GLU A 139 18.52 -1.20 21.44
CA GLU A 139 19.79 -1.22 22.15
C GLU A 139 19.52 -0.68 23.56
N ASN A 140 19.57 -1.58 24.55
CA ASN A 140 19.34 -1.26 25.95
C ASN A 140 20.45 -0.37 26.49
N ALA A 141 20.07 0.73 27.14
CA ALA A 141 20.79 1.28 28.27
C ALA A 141 19.79 2.07 29.13
N ASP A 142 19.31 1.41 30.18
CA ASP A 142 18.79 2.03 31.39
C ASP A 142 17.41 2.74 31.35
N GLU A 143 16.44 2.00 31.90
CA GLU A 143 15.23 2.41 32.63
C GLU A 143 13.91 2.74 31.89
N LYS A 144 12.96 1.79 32.10
CA LYS A 144 11.52 1.98 32.36
C LYS A 144 10.62 2.52 31.24
N GLN A 145 10.58 1.82 30.12
CA GLN A 145 9.29 1.48 29.50
C GLN A 145 9.07 -0.03 29.62
N ILE A 146 8.04 -0.42 30.36
CA ILE A 146 7.51 -1.78 30.27
C ILE A 146 6.76 -1.83 28.95
N GLU A 147 7.40 -2.34 27.91
CA GLU A 147 6.68 -2.80 26.73
C GLU A 147 6.00 -4.11 27.08
N TYR A 148 4.68 -4.08 27.11
CA TYR A 148 3.91 -5.30 27.04
C TYR A 148 4.31 -6.00 25.75
N LEU A 149 4.98 -7.15 25.88
CA LEU A 149 5.04 -8.18 24.84
C LEU A 149 3.61 -8.71 24.64
N ILE A 150 2.77 -7.87 24.03
CA ILE A 150 1.52 -8.33 23.46
C ILE A 150 1.98 -9.07 22.21
N THR A 151 2.01 -10.40 22.29
CA THR A 151 2.10 -11.23 21.10
C THR A 151 0.88 -10.90 20.25
N ASP A 152 1.09 -10.08 19.23
CA ASP A 152 0.08 -9.57 18.30
C ASP A 152 -0.98 -8.60 18.90
N PRO A 153 -0.59 -7.36 19.26
CA PRO A 153 -1.55 -6.33 19.66
C PRO A 153 -2.43 -5.91 18.47
N MET A 154 -1.90 -6.00 17.26
CA MET A 154 -2.58 -5.48 16.07
C MET A 154 -3.83 -6.29 15.73
N HIS A 155 -3.74 -7.61 15.73
CA HIS A 155 -4.88 -8.49 15.43
C HIS A 155 -5.86 -8.62 16.60
N THR A 156 -5.45 -8.26 17.82
CA THR A 156 -6.32 -8.28 19.01
C THR A 156 -7.21 -7.03 19.10
N PHE A 157 -6.64 -5.86 18.81
CA PHE A 157 -7.34 -4.57 18.94
C PHE A 157 -8.00 -4.10 17.63
N PHE A 158 -7.52 -4.57 16.48
CA PHE A 158 -8.03 -4.17 15.18
C PHE A 158 -8.31 -5.36 14.28
N LYS A 159 -9.27 -5.16 13.38
CA LYS A 159 -9.67 -6.12 12.37
C LYS A 159 -9.69 -5.45 11.00
N LEU A 160 -8.97 -6.06 10.07
CA LEU A 160 -9.01 -5.70 8.66
C LEU A 160 -9.94 -6.66 7.91
N GLN A 161 -10.94 -6.11 7.23
CA GLN A 161 -11.84 -6.86 6.37
C GLN A 161 -11.74 -6.30 4.96
N TYR A 162 -11.98 -7.14 3.95
CA TYR A 162 -12.03 -6.69 2.56
C TYR A 162 -13.38 -7.00 1.93
N MET A 163 -13.74 -6.22 0.92
CA MET A 163 -14.91 -6.42 0.07
C MET A 163 -14.48 -6.26 -1.39
N GLN A 164 -15.02 -7.13 -2.24
CA GLN A 164 -14.82 -7.02 -3.68
C GLN A 164 -15.54 -5.77 -4.20
N VAL A 165 -14.81 -4.92 -4.91
CA VAL A 165 -15.39 -3.80 -5.69
C VAL A 165 -15.01 -3.99 -7.17
N PRO A 166 -15.68 -3.29 -8.12
CA PRO A 166 -15.27 -3.38 -9.52
C PRO A 166 -13.78 -3.03 -9.66
N PHE A 167 -13.01 -3.94 -10.25
CA PHE A 167 -11.60 -3.78 -10.58
C PHE A 167 -10.61 -3.61 -9.39
N SER A 168 -11.01 -3.78 -8.13
CA SER A 168 -10.10 -3.70 -6.97
C SER A 168 -10.70 -4.35 -5.70
N LEU A 169 -9.93 -4.35 -4.61
CA LEU A 169 -10.38 -4.69 -3.26
C LEU A 169 -10.49 -3.41 -2.42
N MET A 170 -11.63 -3.26 -1.74
CA MET A 170 -11.81 -2.25 -0.72
C MET A 170 -11.59 -2.87 0.65
N TYR A 171 -10.77 -2.24 1.47
CA TYR A 171 -10.44 -2.66 2.81
C TYR A 171 -11.09 -1.75 3.83
N LYS A 172 -11.65 -2.36 4.87
CA LYS A 172 -12.28 -1.71 6.02
C LYS A 172 -11.51 -2.10 7.28
N LEU A 173 -10.91 -1.11 7.91
CA LEU A 173 -10.25 -1.24 9.21
C LEU A 173 -11.25 -0.89 10.31
N THR A 174 -11.42 -1.80 11.26
CA THR A 174 -12.33 -1.64 12.40
C THR A 174 -11.67 -2.00 13.72
N THR A 175 -12.22 -1.50 14.82
CA THR A 175 -11.85 -1.94 16.17
C THR A 175 -12.34 -3.38 16.39
N ALA A 176 -11.56 -4.20 17.09
CA ALA A 176 -11.88 -5.58 17.43
C ALA A 176 -12.10 -5.77 18.94
N SER A 177 -11.68 -4.81 19.75
CA SER A 177 -11.86 -4.77 21.19
C SER A 177 -12.25 -3.37 21.66
N VAL A 178 -12.59 -3.28 22.95
CA VAL A 178 -12.72 -2.02 23.69
C VAL A 178 -11.31 -1.51 24.03
N PHE A 179 -11.16 -0.20 24.18
CA PHE A 179 -9.90 0.44 24.57
C PHE A 179 -10.00 0.96 26.01
N ASP A 180 -8.85 1.28 26.57
CA ASP A 180 -8.70 1.92 27.87
C ASP A 180 -7.67 3.03 27.62
N ARG A 181 -8.10 4.28 27.77
CA ARG A 181 -7.29 5.44 27.45
C ARG A 181 -6.16 5.60 28.46
N GLU A 182 -6.41 5.33 29.73
CA GLU A 182 -5.42 5.36 30.82
C GLU A 182 -4.30 4.35 30.55
N MET A 183 -4.60 3.26 29.84
CA MET A 183 -3.60 2.33 29.33
C MET A 183 -2.87 2.88 28.09
N ALA A 184 -3.59 3.37 27.08
CA ALA A 184 -2.99 3.91 25.86
C ALA A 184 -3.88 4.94 25.14
N SER A 185 -3.45 6.21 25.14
CA SER A 185 -4.17 7.30 24.44
C SER A 185 -3.90 7.38 22.93
N ARG A 186 -2.90 6.66 22.42
CA ARG A 186 -2.52 6.64 20.99
C ARG A 186 -2.01 5.29 20.55
N ILE A 187 -2.48 4.82 19.39
CA ILE A 187 -2.07 3.57 18.76
C ILE A 187 -1.80 3.83 17.27
N THR A 188 -0.71 3.30 16.73
CA THR A 188 -0.43 3.37 15.29
C THR A 188 -0.69 2.02 14.65
N VAL A 189 -1.61 1.99 13.69
CA VAL A 189 -1.96 0.78 12.94
C VAL A 189 -1.16 0.73 11.64
N TRP A 190 -0.37 -0.31 11.43
CA TRP A 190 0.40 -0.50 10.20
C TRP A 190 -0.28 -1.50 9.27
N ILE A 191 -0.32 -1.14 8.00
CA ILE A 191 -0.91 -1.93 6.92
C ILE A 191 0.20 -2.18 5.90
N THR A 192 0.35 -3.43 5.46
CA THR A 192 1.23 -3.79 4.34
C THR A 192 0.41 -4.48 3.27
N CYS A 193 0.53 -3.99 2.04
CA CYS A 193 -0.01 -4.60 0.85
C CYS A 193 1.12 -5.23 0.04
N SER A 194 0.90 -6.43 -0.47
CA SER A 194 1.84 -7.18 -1.31
C SER A 194 1.13 -7.61 -2.58
N ASP A 195 1.83 -7.52 -3.70
CA ASP A 195 1.39 -8.21 -4.91
C ASP A 195 1.67 -9.72 -4.85
N TYR A 196 1.22 -10.46 -5.87
CA TYR A 196 1.51 -11.89 -6.06
C TYR A 196 2.59 -12.12 -7.13
N GLY A 197 3.35 -11.09 -7.51
CA GLY A 197 4.44 -11.20 -8.45
C GLY A 197 5.63 -11.99 -7.88
N LEU A 198 6.59 -12.31 -8.75
CA LEU A 198 7.81 -13.07 -8.39
C LEU A 198 9.06 -12.33 -8.90
N PRO A 199 9.83 -11.65 -8.03
CA PRO A 199 9.62 -11.49 -6.58
C PRO A 199 8.43 -10.59 -6.27
N PRO A 200 7.79 -10.76 -5.09
CA PRO A 200 6.69 -9.90 -4.69
C PRO A 200 7.17 -8.49 -4.37
N ARG A 201 6.37 -7.48 -4.68
CA ARG A 201 6.60 -6.09 -4.28
C ARG A 201 5.51 -5.63 -3.32
N ASN A 202 5.92 -4.73 -2.42
CA ASN A 202 5.13 -4.38 -1.25
C ASN A 202 5.08 -2.87 -1.06
N SER A 203 3.98 -2.40 -0.47
CA SER A 203 3.85 -1.05 0.07
C SER A 203 3.28 -1.11 1.49
N SER A 204 3.60 -0.09 2.29
CA SER A 204 3.11 0.01 3.65
C SER A 204 2.56 1.40 3.93
N ALA A 205 1.53 1.47 4.76
CA ALA A 205 0.91 2.69 5.24
C ALA A 205 0.60 2.57 6.73
N SER A 206 0.31 3.69 7.41
CA SER A 206 -0.11 3.68 8.80
C SER A 206 -1.29 4.61 9.08
N VAL A 207 -2.07 4.28 10.11
CA VAL A 207 -3.19 5.08 10.61
C VAL A 207 -3.00 5.32 12.11
N ALA A 208 -2.95 6.58 12.56
CA ALA A 208 -2.85 6.91 13.98
C ALA A 208 -4.25 6.93 14.61
N VAL A 209 -4.54 6.00 15.51
CA VAL A 209 -5.78 5.97 16.29
C VAL A 209 -5.53 6.72 17.58
N ARG A 210 -6.30 7.78 17.83
CA ARG A 210 -6.30 8.51 19.10
C ARG A 210 -7.51 8.07 19.89
N ILE A 211 -7.25 7.61 21.10
CA ILE A 211 -8.30 7.21 22.02
C ILE A 211 -8.80 8.48 22.72
N THR A 212 -10.09 8.76 22.62
CA THR A 212 -10.71 9.93 23.27
C THR A 212 -11.25 9.53 24.63
N ASP A 213 -11.12 10.47 25.56
CA ASP A 213 -11.54 10.31 26.94
C ASP A 213 -13.05 10.12 27.07
N VAL A 214 -13.43 9.28 28.03
CA VAL A 214 -14.76 9.24 28.60
C VAL A 214 -14.62 9.26 30.11
N ASN A 215 -15.42 10.08 30.78
CA ASN A 215 -15.45 10.10 32.24
C ASN A 215 -16.03 8.78 32.79
N ASP A 216 -15.15 7.81 33.04
CA ASP A 216 -15.46 6.51 33.59
C ASP A 216 -14.60 6.14 34.80
N ALA A 217 -13.57 6.95 35.09
CA ALA A 217 -12.90 6.96 36.37
C ALA A 217 -13.67 7.84 37.37
N ARG A 218 -13.42 7.60 38.66
CA ARG A 218 -13.94 8.44 39.75
C ARG A 218 -12.76 9.01 40.51
N PRO A 219 -12.86 10.22 41.09
CA PRO A 219 -11.80 10.77 41.92
C PRO A 219 -11.48 9.81 43.06
N GLN A 220 -10.20 9.51 43.23
CA GLN A 220 -9.72 8.62 44.29
C GLN A 220 -8.86 9.41 45.29
N PHE A 221 -9.18 9.27 46.57
CA PHE A 221 -8.28 9.71 47.63
C PHE A 221 -7.10 8.75 47.74
N ALA A 222 -5.92 9.28 48.08
CA ALA A 222 -4.72 8.46 48.28
C ALA A 222 -4.88 7.41 49.40
N ARG A 223 -5.82 7.60 50.33
CA ARG A 223 -6.13 6.69 51.44
C ARG A 223 -7.62 6.68 51.74
N SER A 224 -8.11 5.55 52.27
CA SER A 224 -9.49 5.41 52.78
C SER A 224 -9.70 6.09 54.14
N THR A 225 -8.63 6.39 54.88
CA THR A 225 -8.71 7.08 56.17
C THR A 225 -7.44 7.91 56.40
N PHE A 226 -7.63 9.13 56.91
CA PHE A 226 -6.55 10.03 57.34
C PHE A 226 -6.68 10.29 58.84
N TYR A 227 -5.58 10.13 59.57
CA TYR A 227 -5.52 10.35 61.01
C TYR A 227 -4.70 11.60 61.32
N HIS A 228 -5.33 12.57 61.97
CA HIS A 228 -4.71 13.82 62.40
C HIS A 228 -5.12 14.14 63.83
N SER A 229 -4.19 14.71 64.60
CA SER A 229 -4.45 15.15 65.97
C SER A 229 -4.38 16.68 66.02
N VAL A 230 -5.33 17.30 66.73
CA VAL A 230 -5.36 18.73 67.00
C VAL A 230 -5.33 18.93 68.51
N ARG A 231 -4.65 19.98 68.98
CA ARG A 231 -4.62 20.30 70.42
C ARG A 231 -5.92 21.00 70.82
N GLU A 232 -6.34 20.80 72.06
CA GLU A 232 -7.33 21.67 72.69
C GLU A 232 -6.83 23.13 72.69
N ASP A 233 -7.77 24.08 72.60
CA ASP A 233 -7.51 25.53 72.52
C ASP A 233 -6.75 26.04 71.29
N THR A 234 -6.78 25.28 70.19
CA THR A 234 -6.23 25.74 68.90
C THR A 234 -7.01 26.97 68.39
N PRO A 235 -6.33 28.05 67.94
CA PRO A 235 -7.00 29.27 67.47
C PRO A 235 -7.95 29.04 66.29
N ILE A 236 -9.03 29.82 66.26
CA ILE A 236 -10.01 29.82 65.16
C ILE A 236 -9.30 30.18 63.85
N GLY A 237 -9.57 29.37 62.81
CA GLY A 237 -8.96 29.53 61.48
C GLY A 237 -7.70 28.68 61.25
N THR A 238 -7.26 27.88 62.23
CA THR A 238 -6.11 26.99 62.05
C THR A 238 -6.45 25.85 61.07
N MET A 239 -5.68 25.72 59.99
CA MET A 239 -5.75 24.60 59.05
C MET A 239 -5.30 23.30 59.73
N VAL A 240 -6.16 22.27 59.73
CA VAL A 240 -5.85 20.97 60.37
C VAL A 240 -5.23 19.99 59.38
N PHE A 241 -5.80 19.91 58.18
CA PHE A 241 -5.36 19.00 57.12
C PHE A 241 -5.90 19.48 55.77
N VAL A 242 -5.14 19.25 54.69
CA VAL A 242 -5.59 19.46 53.31
C VAL A 242 -5.79 18.10 52.68
N ILE A 243 -7.01 17.85 52.19
CA ILE A 243 -7.33 16.63 51.47
C ILE A 243 -7.13 16.82 49.97
N ASN A 244 -6.65 15.79 49.28
CA ASN A 244 -6.51 15.78 47.83
C ASN A 244 -7.01 14.45 47.26
N ALA A 245 -7.67 14.51 46.11
CA ALA A 245 -8.10 13.37 45.31
C ALA A 245 -7.55 13.51 43.89
N THR A 246 -7.24 12.40 43.26
CA THR A 246 -6.77 12.37 41.87
C THR A 246 -7.81 11.66 41.01
N ASP A 247 -8.12 12.24 39.86
CA ASP A 247 -8.89 11.63 38.79
C ASP A 247 -7.94 11.30 37.63
N MET A 248 -8.17 10.18 36.95
CA MET A 248 -7.33 9.69 35.87
C MET A 248 -7.82 10.15 34.49
N ASP A 249 -9.09 10.55 34.39
CA ASP A 249 -9.71 11.09 33.17
C ASP A 249 -8.98 12.38 32.68
N GLU A 250 -9.00 12.63 31.37
CA GLU A 250 -8.44 13.85 30.77
C GLU A 250 -9.33 15.08 30.97
N GLY A 251 -8.71 16.16 31.43
CA GLY A 251 -9.37 17.44 31.66
C GLY A 251 -10.04 17.42 33.03
N GLY A 252 -9.25 17.74 34.06
CA GLY A 252 -9.77 17.85 35.42
C GLY A 252 -10.85 18.92 35.49
N TYR A 253 -12.01 18.55 36.05
CA TYR A 253 -13.02 19.50 36.51
C TYR A 253 -13.05 19.51 38.03
#